data_AF-A0A9X2K6P7-F1
#
_entry.id   AF-A0A9X2K6P7-F1
#
_cell.length_a   1.000
_cell.length_b   1.000
_cell.length_c   1.000
_cell.angle_alpha   90.00
_cell.angle_beta   90.00
_cell.angle_gamma   90.00
#
_symmetry.space_group_name_H-M   'P 1'
#
loop_
_entity.id
_entity.type
_entity.pdbx_description
1 polymer ?
#
loop_
_entity_poly.entity_id
_entity_poly.type
_entity_poly.pdbx_seq_one_letter_code
_entity_poly.pdbx_strand_id
1 'polypeptide(L)'
;MPDWKENLHCSFCHKKSGDVNKLIAGPGVHICDECVGLCGEILEQERLAASTEPRLPAWETMSVEQILEHLPKIAAVQAQVDDNLRDWVAQLRSRDVSWERVGAALGMTRQSAWERFRSET
;
A
#
# COMPACT_ATOMS: atom_id res chain seq x y z
N MET A 1 3.90 -13.88 -19.60
CA MET A 1 3.54 -12.96 -18.49
C MET A 1 4.43 -13.31 -17.32
N PRO A 2 5.17 -12.36 -16.72
CA PRO A 2 5.95 -12.65 -15.52
C PRO A 2 5.01 -13.12 -14.40
N ASP A 3 5.46 -14.04 -13.56
CA ASP A 3 4.68 -14.51 -12.41
C ASP A 3 4.67 -13.41 -11.33
N TRP A 4 3.70 -12.51 -11.43
CA TRP A 4 3.48 -11.40 -10.49
C TRP A 4 3.31 -11.89 -9.05
N LYS A 5 3.01 -13.19 -8.82
CA LYS A 5 2.93 -13.77 -7.48
C LYS A 5 4.28 -13.85 -6.77
N GLU A 6 5.40 -13.96 -7.50
CA GLU A 6 6.72 -14.17 -6.91
C GLU A 6 7.29 -12.92 -6.23
N ASN A 7 6.76 -11.73 -6.53
CA ASN A 7 7.25 -10.45 -6.01
C ASN A 7 6.23 -9.68 -5.14
N LEU A 8 5.13 -10.31 -4.72
CA LEU A 8 4.19 -9.66 -3.80
C LEU A 8 4.73 -9.70 -2.36
N HIS A 9 4.61 -8.57 -1.68
CA HIS A 9 4.98 -8.42 -0.27
C HIS A 9 3.76 -7.98 0.53
N CYS A 10 3.68 -8.42 1.79
CA CYS A 10 2.71 -7.90 2.75
C CYS A 10 3.03 -6.44 3.07
N SER A 11 2.05 -5.54 2.93
CA SER A 11 2.23 -4.10 3.16
C SER A 11 2.42 -3.74 4.65
N PHE A 12 2.17 -4.68 5.56
CA PHE A 12 2.30 -4.49 7.01
C PHE A 12 3.67 -4.96 7.54
N CYS A 13 4.10 -6.16 7.15
CA CYS A 13 5.32 -6.80 7.68
C CYS A 13 6.44 -6.97 6.66
N HIS A 14 6.20 -6.63 5.38
CA HIS A 14 7.14 -6.69 4.26
C HIS A 14 7.66 -8.09 3.91
N LYS A 15 7.11 -9.14 4.51
CA LYS A 15 7.38 -10.54 4.11
C LYS A 15 6.90 -10.81 2.69
N LYS A 16 7.62 -11.67 1.96
CA LYS A 16 7.23 -12.11 0.62
C LYS A 16 6.03 -13.06 0.68
N SER A 17 5.31 -13.19 -0.42
CA SER A 17 4.23 -14.17 -0.58
C SER A 17 4.65 -15.61 -0.25
N GLY A 18 5.90 -15.98 -0.52
CA GLY A 18 6.47 -17.30 -0.19
C GLY A 18 6.86 -17.49 1.28
N ASP A 19 6.99 -16.41 2.05
CA ASP A 19 7.36 -16.45 3.47
C ASP A 19 6.15 -16.56 4.40
N VAL A 20 4.93 -16.52 3.83
CA VAL A 20 3.66 -16.55 4.58
C VAL A 20 2.76 -17.63 4.00
N ASN A 21 1.87 -18.17 4.83
CA ASN A 21 0.96 -19.23 4.39
C ASN A 21 -0.14 -18.68 3.46
N LYS A 22 -0.61 -17.44 3.70
CA LYS A 22 -1.57 -16.79 2.81
C LYS A 22 -1.31 -15.29 2.71
N LEU A 23 -1.37 -14.78 1.47
CA LEU A 23 -1.36 -13.35 1.18
C LEU A 23 -2.70 -12.96 0.54
N ILE A 24 -3.39 -11.99 1.14
CA ILE A 24 -4.64 -11.41 0.64
C ILE A 24 -4.28 -10.15 -0.14
N ALA A 25 -4.65 -10.10 -1.42
CA ALA A 25 -4.38 -8.97 -2.29
C ALA A 25 -5.63 -8.10 -2.51
N GLY A 26 -5.50 -6.80 -2.24
CA GLY A 26 -6.47 -5.78 -2.63
C GLY A 26 -5.88 -4.84 -3.71
N PRO A 27 -6.65 -3.85 -4.17
CA PRO A 27 -6.14 -2.84 -5.10
C PRO A 27 -5.00 -2.03 -4.45
N GLY A 28 -3.76 -2.28 -4.85
CA GLY A 28 -2.60 -1.50 -4.43
C GLY A 28 -1.93 -1.91 -3.12
N VAL A 29 -2.53 -2.82 -2.35
CA VAL A 29 -2.03 -3.22 -1.02
C VAL A 29 -2.32 -4.69 -0.74
N HIS A 30 -1.49 -5.31 0.10
CA HIS A 30 -1.64 -6.71 0.47
C HIS A 30 -1.46 -6.92 1.98
N ILE A 31 -2.13 -7.91 2.55
CA ILE A 31 -1.98 -8.29 3.96
C ILE A 31 -1.87 -9.81 4.10
N CYS A 32 -0.93 -10.30 4.91
CA CYS A 32 -0.78 -11.73 5.16
C CYS A 32 -1.65 -12.22 6.32
N ASP A 33 -1.83 -13.53 6.41
CA ASP A 33 -2.59 -14.19 7.48
C ASP A 33 -2.05 -13.90 8.88
N GLU A 34 -0.72 -13.86 9.06
CA GLU A 34 -0.11 -13.51 10.34
C GLU A 34 -0.47 -12.08 10.79
N CYS A 35 -0.41 -11.10 9.87
CA CYS A 35 -0.79 -9.72 10.19
C CYS A 35 -2.29 -9.60 10.49
N VAL A 36 -3.14 -10.33 9.77
CA VAL A 36 -4.58 -10.39 10.08
C VAL A 36 -4.82 -10.94 11.48
N GLY A 37 -4.12 -12.01 11.86
CA GLY A 37 -4.20 -12.59 13.20
C GLY A 37 -3.79 -11.59 14.29
N LEU A 38 -2.62 -10.96 14.12
CA LEU A 38 -2.12 -9.94 15.06
C LEU A 38 -3.08 -8.75 15.19
N CYS A 39 -3.61 -8.24 14.07
CA CYS A 39 -4.62 -7.18 14.11
C CYS A 39 -5.88 -7.61 14.88
N GLY A 40 -6.33 -8.86 14.69
CA GLY A 40 -7.47 -9.40 15.44
C GLY A 40 -7.24 -9.44 16.94
N GLU A 41 -6.06 -9.88 17.39
CA GLU A 41 -5.68 -9.89 18.81
C GLU A 41 -5.66 -8.48 19.41
N ILE A 42 -5.06 -7.52 18.70
CA ILE A 42 -4.98 -6.12 19.13
C ILE A 42 -6.39 -5.52 19.30
N LEU A 43 -7.27 -5.73 18.32
CA LEU A 43 -8.64 -5.21 18.35
C LEU A 43 -9.46 -5.83 19.47
N GLU A 44 -9.28 -7.13 19.74
CA GLU A 44 -9.96 -7.80 20.84
C GLU A 44 -9.48 -7.26 22.20
N GLN A 45 -8.18 -7.01 22.37
CA GLN A 45 -7.65 -6.37 23.58
C GLN A 45 -8.24 -4.98 23.82
N GLU A 46 -8.35 -4.15 22.78
CA GLU A 46 -8.97 -2.82 22.87
C GLU A 46 -10.46 -2.90 23.25
N ARG A 47 -11.19 -3.85 22.66
CA ARG A 47 -12.59 -4.11 22.97
C ARG A 47 -12.79 -4.49 24.44
N LEU A 48 -11.90 -5.34 24.97
CA LEU A 48 -11.93 -5.76 26.37
C LEU A 48 -11.52 -4.62 27.33
N ALA A 49 -10.64 -3.72 26.91
CA ALA A 49 -10.22 -2.56 27.68
C ALA A 49 -11.28 -1.45 27.73
N ALA A 50 -12.38 -1.56 26.97
CA ALA A 50 -13.40 -0.52 26.78
C ALA A 50 -12.80 0.85 26.40
N SER A 51 -11.61 0.85 25.80
CA SER A 51 -10.95 2.06 25.33
C SER A 51 -11.58 2.48 24.01
N THR A 52 -12.11 3.69 23.96
CA THR A 52 -12.60 4.33 22.73
C THR A 52 -11.63 5.41 22.23
N GLU A 53 -10.50 5.59 22.92
CA GLU A 53 -9.51 6.58 22.52
C GLU A 53 -8.82 6.13 21.23
N PRO A 54 -8.72 7.00 20.21
CA PRO A 54 -7.90 6.71 19.05
C PRO A 54 -6.46 6.51 19.53
N ARG A 55 -5.81 5.43 19.09
CA ARG A 55 -4.35 5.37 19.18
C ARG A 55 -3.81 6.55 18.38
N LEU A 56 -3.35 7.59 19.10
CA LEU A 56 -2.57 8.67 18.53
C LEU A 56 -1.45 8.07 17.67
N PRO A 57 -1.09 8.71 16.55
CA PRO A 57 -0.09 8.12 15.69
C PRO A 57 1.20 7.96 16.48
N ALA A 58 1.78 6.75 16.41
CA ALA A 58 2.85 6.31 17.30
C ALA A 58 4.04 7.29 17.37
N TRP A 59 4.26 8.08 16.30
CA TRP A 59 5.36 9.03 16.20
C TRP A 59 5.32 10.19 17.21
N GLU A 60 4.17 10.50 17.82
CA GLU A 60 4.11 11.54 18.87
C GLU A 60 4.88 11.16 20.14
N THR A 61 5.03 9.86 20.38
CA THR A 61 5.72 9.30 21.55
C THR A 61 7.09 8.70 21.24
N MET A 62 7.53 8.76 19.98
CA MET A 62 8.78 8.14 19.52
C MET A 62 9.94 9.13 19.52
N SER A 63 11.16 8.63 19.71
CA SER A 63 12.37 9.41 19.49
C SER A 63 12.61 9.67 18.01
N VAL A 64 13.47 10.64 17.70
CA VAL A 64 13.87 10.95 16.32
C VAL A 64 14.51 9.72 15.66
N GLU A 65 15.37 9.01 16.39
CA GLU A 65 16.05 7.80 15.92
C GLU A 65 15.02 6.72 15.55
N GLN A 66 14.03 6.49 16.41
CA GLN A 66 12.95 5.55 16.14
C GLN A 66 12.18 5.96 14.88
N ILE A 67 11.80 7.23 14.73
CA ILE A 67 11.09 7.71 13.53
C ILE A 67 11.92 7.46 12.26
N LEU A 68 13.23 7.75 12.30
CA LEU A 68 14.14 7.52 11.18
C LEU A 68 14.21 6.04 10.77
N GLU A 69 14.18 5.11 11.74
CA GLU A 69 14.15 3.66 11.48
C GLU A 69 12.89 3.20 10.72
N HIS A 70 11.78 3.94 10.82
CA HIS A 70 10.56 3.60 10.08
C HIS A 70 10.54 4.11 8.64
N LEU A 71 11.30 5.16 8.31
CA LEU A 71 11.26 5.78 6.98
C LEU A 71 11.50 4.80 5.82
N PRO A 72 12.51 3.89 5.86
CA PRO A 72 12.72 2.94 4.76
C PRO A 72 11.51 2.01 4.55
N LYS A 73 10.84 1.60 5.62
CA LYS A 73 9.66 0.71 5.55
C LYS A 73 8.47 1.44 4.93
N ILE A 74 8.24 2.70 5.32
CA ILE A 74 7.17 3.55 4.76
C ILE A 74 7.44 3.84 3.29
N ALA A 75 8.68 4.19 2.94
CA ALA A 75 9.08 4.43 1.55
C ALA A 75 8.89 3.19 0.67
N ALA A 76 9.15 1.99 1.20
CA ALA A 76 8.89 0.74 0.48
C ALA A 76 7.39 0.53 0.21
N VAL A 77 6.52 0.82 1.18
CA VAL A 77 5.06 0.76 0.96
C VAL A 77 4.62 1.83 -0.04
N GLN A 78 5.18 3.03 0.04
CA GLN A 78 4.90 4.09 -0.93
C GLN A 78 5.25 3.65 -2.36
N ALA A 79 6.45 3.09 -2.56
CA ALA A 79 6.87 2.56 -3.85
C ALA A 79 5.92 1.47 -4.36
N GLN A 80 5.52 0.52 -3.49
CA GLN A 80 4.57 -0.53 -3.84
C GLN A 80 3.22 0.04 -4.32
N VAL A 81 2.69 1.06 -3.64
CA VAL A 81 1.43 1.70 -3.99
C VAL A 81 1.56 2.47 -5.32
N ASP A 82 2.67 3.17 -5.53
CA ASP A 82 2.94 3.90 -6.76
C ASP A 82 3.08 2.94 -7.96
N ASP A 83 3.78 1.82 -7.80
CA ASP A 83 3.92 0.78 -8.84
C ASP A 83 2.56 0.17 -9.19
N ASN A 84 1.76 -0.17 -8.18
CA ASN A 84 0.39 -0.65 -8.42
C ASN A 84 -0.46 0.40 -9.14
N LEU A 85 -0.40 1.66 -8.74
CA LEU A 85 -1.16 2.72 -9.40
C LEU A 85 -0.74 2.85 -10.88
N ARG A 86 0.54 2.71 -11.19
CA ARG A 86 1.04 2.68 -12.57
C ARG A 86 0.46 1.51 -13.35
N ASP A 87 0.42 0.31 -12.78
CA ASP A 87 -0.18 -0.86 -13.43
C ASP A 87 -1.66 -0.64 -13.74
N TRP A 88 -2.42 -0.09 -12.79
CA TRP A 88 -3.83 0.24 -13.00
C TRP A 88 -4.02 1.30 -14.08
N VAL A 89 -3.20 2.34 -14.09
CA VAL A 89 -3.22 3.35 -15.15
C VAL A 89 -2.85 2.71 -16.50
N ALA A 90 -1.86 1.84 -16.56
CA ALA A 90 -1.51 1.10 -17.78
C ALA A 90 -2.67 0.24 -18.29
N GLN A 91 -3.42 -0.42 -17.39
CA GLN A 91 -4.64 -1.14 -17.73
C GLN A 91 -5.76 -0.22 -18.26
N LEU A 92 -5.91 1.00 -17.75
CA LEU A 92 -6.84 1.97 -18.32
C LEU A 92 -6.37 2.42 -19.71
N ARG A 93 -5.07 2.67 -19.88
CA ARG A 93 -4.46 3.09 -21.13
C ARG A 93 -4.55 2.02 -22.23
N SER A 94 -4.45 0.73 -21.88
CA SER A 94 -4.65 -0.37 -22.83
C SER A 94 -6.10 -0.54 -23.31
N ARG A 95 -7.05 0.15 -22.64
CA ARG A 95 -8.48 0.22 -22.99
C ARG A 95 -8.85 1.59 -23.59
N ASP A 96 -7.87 2.29 -24.17
CA ASP A 96 -8.02 3.59 -24.84
C ASP A 96 -8.61 4.71 -23.96
N VAL A 97 -8.55 4.59 -22.63
CA VAL A 97 -9.05 5.63 -21.72
C VAL A 97 -8.13 6.86 -21.78
N SER A 98 -8.66 8.03 -22.15
CA SER A 98 -7.88 9.27 -22.31
C SER A 98 -7.19 9.74 -21.02
N TRP A 99 -6.08 10.47 -21.17
CA TRP A 99 -5.37 11.10 -20.03
C TRP A 99 -6.23 12.13 -19.29
N GLU A 100 -7.23 12.69 -19.95
CA GLU A 100 -8.21 13.58 -19.32
C GLU A 100 -9.09 12.82 -18.32
N ARG A 101 -9.58 11.63 -18.72
CA ARG A 101 -10.37 10.76 -17.82
C ARG A 101 -9.52 10.21 -16.67
N VAL A 102 -8.27 9.82 -16.95
CA VAL A 102 -7.32 9.38 -15.91
C VAL A 102 -7.04 10.51 -14.92
N GLY A 103 -6.74 11.72 -15.40
CA GLY A 103 -6.51 12.89 -14.55
C GLY A 103 -7.73 13.23 -13.70
N ALA A 104 -8.92 13.28 -14.31
CA ALA A 104 -10.17 13.55 -13.59
C ALA A 104 -10.44 12.53 -12.47
N ALA A 105 -10.19 11.24 -12.71
CA ALA A 105 -10.36 10.19 -11.70
C ALA A 105 -9.38 10.32 -10.53
N LEU A 106 -8.19 10.89 -10.76
CA LEU A 106 -7.17 11.12 -9.75
C LEU A 106 -7.18 12.53 -9.15
N GLY A 107 -8.18 13.37 -9.50
CA GLY A 107 -8.27 14.75 -9.04
C GLY A 107 -7.13 15.66 -9.51
N MET A 108 -6.55 15.38 -10.67
CA MET A 108 -5.43 16.15 -11.24
C MET A 108 -5.67 16.54 -12.70
N THR A 109 -4.84 17.43 -13.23
CA THR A 109 -4.95 17.86 -14.63
C THR A 109 -4.53 16.75 -15.60
N ARG A 110 -5.02 16.81 -16.85
CA ARG A 110 -4.55 15.94 -17.95
C ARG A 110 -3.03 15.97 -18.09
N GLN A 111 -2.42 17.14 -17.98
CA GLN A 111 -0.97 17.30 -18.09
C GLN A 111 -0.25 16.60 -16.95
N SER A 112 -0.69 16.80 -15.70
CA SER A 112 -0.12 16.13 -14.52
C SER A 112 -0.21 14.60 -14.61
N ALA A 113 -1.36 14.08 -15.08
CA ALA A 113 -1.53 12.64 -15.30
C ALA A 113 -0.57 12.12 -16.38
N TRP A 114 -0.47 12.82 -17.51
CA TRP A 114 0.46 12.45 -18.58
C TRP A 114 1.92 12.51 -18.12
N GLU A 115 2.33 13.57 -17.43
CA GLU A 115 3.69 13.71 -16.89
C GLU A 115 4.05 12.60 -15.91
N ARG A 116 3.12 12.23 -15.02
CA ARG A 116 3.34 11.21 -13.99
C ARG A 116 3.42 9.79 -14.57
N PHE A 117 2.61 9.48 -15.58
CA PHE A 117 2.36 8.09 -16.01
C PHE A 117 2.75 7.76 -17.46
N ARG A 118 3.23 8.71 -18.27
CA ARG A 118 3.63 8.42 -19.67
C ARG A 118 4.91 7.59 -19.82
N SER A 119 5.76 7.56 -18.79
CA SER A 119 7.06 6.88 -18.78
C SER A 119 6.99 5.64 -17.88
N GLU A 120 7.40 4.44 -18.26
CA GLU A 120 7.69 3.84 -19.57
C GLU A 120 7.15 2.40 -19.48
N THR A 121 6.68 1.86 -20.61
CA THR A 121 6.45 0.42 -20.81
C THR A 121 7.77 -0.32 -20.89
#